data_AF-A0A6A4Y0I9-F1
#
_entry.id   AF-A0A6A4Y0I9-F1
#
_cell.length_a   1.000
_cell.length_b   1.000
_cell.length_c   1.000
_cell.angle_alpha   90.00
_cell.angle_beta   90.00
_cell.angle_gamma   90.00
#
_symmetry.space_group_name_H-M   'P 1'
#
loop_
_entity.id
_entity.type
_entity.pdbx_description
1 polymer ?
#
loop_
_entity_poly.entity_id
_entity_poly.type
_entity_poly.pdbx_seq_one_letter_code
_entity_poly.pdbx_strand_id
1 'polypeptide(L)'
;VAYANLLRLLRHVLASLPAQQAAVDRTVRSFIKDPQHRTKKQVPDLGEFYVKLCVSTVASIEDLQVRETLVKETFARQIRWIRKDDPACVDNHKMDTLQRLDRMFQHSLVSNRITTFVMEMAKVFCTPPTFCANMDACYGLPPANVVGGFQDRVKTIKAKLVNYDVLVRGWNLQSVIKSPDEMERVMMEAKKQSARAGYDGRP
;
A
#
# COMPACT_ATOMS: atom_id res chain seq x y z
N VAL A 1 3.01 -9.31 17.20
CA VAL A 1 2.01 -10.08 17.97
C VAL A 1 0.67 -9.37 18.05
N ALA A 2 0.57 -8.16 18.62
CA ALA A 2 -0.71 -7.43 18.75
C ALA A 2 -1.52 -7.34 17.44
N TYR A 3 -0.90 -6.92 16.33
CA TYR A 3 -1.58 -6.86 15.05
C TYR A 3 -2.14 -8.21 14.57
N ALA A 4 -1.34 -9.29 14.67
CA ALA A 4 -1.74 -10.63 14.26
C ALA A 4 -2.98 -11.09 15.05
N ASN A 5 -3.00 -10.83 16.35
CA ASN A 5 -4.11 -11.19 17.23
C ASN A 5 -5.36 -10.34 16.91
N LEU A 6 -5.19 -9.03 16.70
CA LEU A 6 -6.30 -8.13 16.32
C LEU A 6 -6.89 -8.49 14.97
N LEU A 7 -6.05 -8.80 13.98
CA LEU A 7 -6.50 -9.24 12.65
C LEU A 7 -7.28 -10.55 12.73
N ARG A 8 -6.77 -11.51 13.52
CA ARG A 8 -7.44 -12.78 13.78
C ARG A 8 -8.80 -12.57 14.47
N LEU A 9 -8.85 -11.73 15.50
CA LEU A 9 -10.10 -11.37 16.19
C LEU A 9 -11.10 -10.74 15.21
N LEU A 10 -10.65 -9.78 14.40
CA LEU A 10 -11.49 -9.14 13.39
C LEU A 10 -12.08 -10.15 12.41
N ARG A 11 -11.28 -11.10 11.92
CA ARG A 11 -11.79 -12.18 11.05
C ARG A 11 -12.86 -13.03 11.73
N HIS A 12 -12.64 -13.40 13.00
CA HIS A 12 -13.61 -14.18 13.75
C HIS A 12 -14.93 -13.40 13.92
N VAL A 13 -14.84 -12.12 14.30
CA VAL A 13 -16.01 -11.24 14.44
C VAL A 13 -16.77 -11.10 13.11
N LEU A 14 -16.06 -10.88 12.00
CA LEU A 14 -16.70 -10.74 10.69
C LEU A 14 -17.32 -12.05 10.19
N ALA A 15 -16.74 -13.20 10.49
CA ALA A 15 -17.33 -14.50 10.19
C ALA A 15 -18.67 -14.71 10.93
N SER A 16 -18.81 -14.16 12.14
CA SER A 16 -20.07 -14.17 12.90
C SER A 16 -21.05 -13.06 12.48
N LEU A 17 -20.65 -12.12 11.63
CA LEU A 17 -21.40 -10.93 11.26
C LEU A 17 -21.41 -10.71 9.73
N PRO A 18 -22.22 -11.49 8.97
CA PRO A 18 -22.18 -11.49 7.51
C PRO A 18 -22.47 -10.12 6.87
N ALA A 19 -23.34 -9.31 7.48
CA ALA A 19 -23.65 -7.97 6.97
C ALA A 19 -22.42 -7.03 7.04
N GLN A 20 -21.62 -7.15 8.10
CA GLN A 20 -20.39 -6.38 8.31
C GLN A 20 -19.28 -6.87 7.37
N GLN A 21 -19.16 -8.18 7.16
CA GLN A 21 -18.27 -8.73 6.13
C GLN A 21 -18.63 -8.19 4.74
N ALA A 22 -19.91 -8.23 4.38
CA ALA A 22 -20.39 -7.69 3.11
C ALA A 22 -20.15 -6.17 2.96
N ALA A 23 -20.17 -5.41 4.05
CA ALA A 23 -19.82 -3.99 4.03
C ALA A 23 -18.33 -3.78 3.75
N VAL A 24 -17.45 -4.55 4.41
CA VAL A 24 -16.00 -4.53 4.13
C VAL A 24 -15.72 -4.86 2.67
N ASP A 25 -16.30 -5.95 2.16
CA ASP A 25 -16.10 -6.39 0.78
C ASP A 25 -16.62 -5.38 -0.23
N ARG A 26 -17.72 -4.69 0.08
CA ARG A 26 -18.24 -3.61 -0.76
C ARG A 26 -17.24 -2.45 -0.82
N THR A 27 -16.68 -2.02 0.31
CA THR A 27 -15.64 -0.98 0.34
C THR A 27 -14.42 -1.38 -0.49
N VAL A 28 -13.91 -2.59 -0.29
CA VAL A 28 -12.73 -3.10 -1.01
C VAL A 28 -12.99 -3.19 -2.51
N ARG A 29 -14.14 -3.76 -2.91
CA ARG A 29 -14.55 -3.87 -4.30
C ARG A 29 -14.71 -2.51 -4.97
N SER A 30 -15.38 -1.57 -4.31
CA SER A 30 -15.58 -0.21 -4.84
C SER A 30 -14.24 0.51 -5.02
N PHE A 31 -13.36 0.43 -4.03
CA PHE A 31 -12.01 1.02 -4.13
C PHE A 31 -11.23 0.44 -5.31
N ILE A 32 -11.26 -0.87 -5.53
CA ILE A 32 -10.52 -1.50 -6.64
C ILE A 32 -11.13 -1.11 -8.00
N LYS A 33 -12.46 -1.15 -8.13
CA LYS A 33 -13.14 -0.99 -9.42
C LYS A 33 -13.28 0.45 -9.89
N ASP A 34 -13.44 1.40 -8.97
CA ASP A 34 -13.81 2.76 -9.32
C ASP A 34 -12.88 3.80 -8.65
N PRO A 35 -12.13 4.59 -9.43
CA PRO A 35 -11.32 5.69 -8.92
C PRO A 35 -12.07 6.70 -8.03
N GLN A 36 -13.37 6.93 -8.24
CA GLN A 36 -14.16 7.87 -7.43
C GLN A 36 -14.32 7.40 -5.98
N HIS A 37 -14.24 6.09 -5.76
CA HIS A 37 -14.33 5.45 -4.45
C HIS A 37 -12.98 5.37 -3.71
N ARG A 38 -11.90 5.93 -4.29
CA ARG A 38 -10.57 5.98 -3.67
C ARG A 38 -10.28 7.29 -2.96
N THR A 39 -11.16 8.28 -3.10
CA THR A 39 -10.97 9.63 -2.56
C THR A 39 -10.89 9.64 -1.04
N LYS A 40 -10.29 10.68 -0.43
CA LYS A 40 -10.29 10.88 1.03
C LYS A 40 -11.70 10.96 1.65
N LYS A 41 -12.73 11.27 0.85
CA LYS A 41 -14.12 11.24 1.31
C LYS A 41 -14.62 9.81 1.54
N GLN A 42 -14.21 8.88 0.68
CA GLN A 42 -14.67 7.48 0.69
C GLN A 42 -13.72 6.57 1.49
N VAL A 43 -12.42 6.84 1.40
CA VAL A 43 -11.36 6.17 2.14
C VAL A 43 -10.46 7.23 2.77
N PRO A 44 -10.81 7.75 3.97
CA PRO A 44 -10.02 8.80 4.62
C PRO A 44 -8.59 8.38 4.91
N ASP A 45 -8.42 7.15 5.39
CA ASP A 45 -7.14 6.58 5.79
C ASP A 45 -6.82 5.31 4.98
N LEU A 46 -5.64 5.28 4.33
CA LEU A 46 -5.22 4.08 3.59
C LEU A 46 -4.81 2.95 4.53
N GLY A 47 -4.28 3.25 5.71
CA GLY A 47 -3.93 2.25 6.73
C GLY A 47 -5.14 1.39 7.13
N GLU A 48 -6.27 2.03 7.42
CA GLU A 48 -7.55 1.36 7.68
C GLU A 48 -8.02 0.55 6.47
N PHE A 49 -7.86 1.08 5.26
CA PHE A 49 -8.19 0.35 4.04
C PHE A 49 -7.38 -0.94 3.88
N TYR A 50 -6.07 -0.91 4.18
CA TYR A 50 -5.25 -2.12 4.12
C TYR A 50 -5.74 -3.19 5.12
N VAL A 51 -6.22 -2.79 6.31
CA VAL A 51 -6.82 -3.73 7.26
C VAL A 51 -8.09 -4.35 6.69
N LYS A 52 -8.95 -3.55 6.05
CA LYS A 52 -10.16 -4.05 5.34
C LYS A 52 -9.80 -5.02 4.23
N LEU A 53 -8.80 -4.69 3.40
CA LEU A 53 -8.29 -5.60 2.36
C LEU A 53 -7.82 -6.92 2.95
N CYS A 54 -7.16 -6.89 4.10
CA CYS A 54 -6.65 -8.06 4.79
C CYS A 54 -7.69 -9.03 5.35
N VAL A 55 -8.94 -8.59 5.51
CA VAL A 55 -10.06 -9.42 5.96
C VAL A 55 -11.15 -9.54 4.90
N SER A 56 -10.92 -9.00 3.70
CA SER A 56 -11.84 -9.11 2.59
C SER A 56 -11.80 -10.52 2.00
N THR A 57 -12.94 -10.97 1.49
CA THR A 57 -13.07 -12.24 0.76
C THR A 57 -13.18 -12.05 -0.75
N VAL A 58 -13.07 -10.82 -1.26
CA VAL A 58 -13.30 -10.51 -2.69
C VAL A 58 -12.05 -10.03 -3.42
N ALA A 59 -10.95 -9.80 -2.72
CA ALA A 59 -9.68 -9.36 -3.30
C ALA A 59 -8.50 -9.68 -2.36
N SER A 60 -7.31 -9.84 -2.92
CA SER A 60 -6.07 -10.10 -2.19
C SER A 60 -4.96 -9.11 -2.58
N ILE A 61 -4.04 -8.84 -1.66
CA ILE A 61 -2.81 -8.09 -1.96
C ILE A 61 -1.90 -8.82 -2.96
N GLU A 62 -2.12 -10.12 -3.16
CA GLU A 62 -1.39 -10.90 -4.16
C GLU A 62 -1.87 -10.61 -5.60
N ASP A 63 -3.08 -10.07 -5.76
CA ASP A 63 -3.64 -9.72 -7.05
C ASP A 63 -2.91 -8.50 -7.64
N LEU A 64 -2.39 -8.64 -8.85
CA LEU A 64 -1.63 -7.56 -9.50
C LEU A 64 -2.44 -6.25 -9.62
N GLN A 65 -3.72 -6.35 -10.00
CA GLN A 65 -4.61 -5.21 -10.12
C GLN A 65 -4.78 -4.46 -8.78
N VAL A 66 -4.82 -5.20 -7.66
CA VAL A 66 -4.94 -4.62 -6.32
C VAL A 66 -3.67 -3.86 -5.97
N ARG A 67 -2.49 -4.47 -6.18
CA ARG A 67 -1.19 -3.81 -5.93
C ARG A 67 -1.03 -2.54 -6.77
N GLU A 68 -1.34 -2.60 -8.06
CA GLU A 68 -1.29 -1.43 -8.93
C GLU A 68 -2.22 -0.31 -8.45
N THR A 69 -3.44 -0.65 -8.06
CA THR A 69 -4.43 0.34 -7.61
C THR A 69 -4.00 1.03 -6.33
N LEU A 70 -3.52 0.25 -5.36
CA LEU A 70 -3.02 0.76 -4.07
C LEU A 70 -1.81 1.68 -4.25
N VAL A 71 -0.87 1.29 -5.11
CA VAL A 71 0.34 2.06 -5.35
C VAL A 71 0.04 3.37 -6.08
N LYS A 72 -0.84 3.34 -7.10
CA LYS A 72 -1.29 4.56 -7.81
C LYS A 72 -1.94 5.55 -6.82
N GLU A 73 -2.80 5.06 -5.93
CA GLU A 73 -3.46 5.91 -4.93
C GLU A 73 -2.48 6.40 -3.85
N THR A 74 -1.56 5.55 -3.38
CA THR A 74 -0.49 5.93 -2.45
C THR A 74 0.34 7.07 -3.03
N PHE A 75 0.79 6.92 -4.27
CA PHE A 75 1.57 7.94 -4.97
C PHE A 75 0.79 9.24 -5.15
N ALA A 76 -0.49 9.19 -5.52
CA ALA A 76 -1.31 10.39 -5.63
C ALA A 76 -1.41 11.14 -4.30
N ARG A 77 -1.65 10.44 -3.18
CA ARG A 77 -1.81 11.06 -1.85
C ARG A 77 -0.54 11.72 -1.31
N GLN A 78 0.65 11.28 -1.75
CA GLN A 78 1.91 11.85 -1.30
C GLN A 78 2.42 13.03 -2.15
N ILE A 79 1.88 13.28 -3.35
CA ILE A 79 2.33 14.37 -4.23
C ILE A 79 2.33 15.73 -3.52
N ARG A 80 1.29 16.02 -2.72
CA ARG A 80 1.23 17.29 -1.96
C ARG A 80 2.43 17.47 -1.04
N TRP A 81 2.86 16.42 -0.36
CA TRP A 81 3.98 16.47 0.56
C TRP A 81 5.30 16.62 -0.19
N ILE A 82 5.48 15.86 -1.28
CA ILE A 82 6.63 16.00 -2.17
C ILE A 82 6.73 17.43 -2.71
N ARG A 83 5.63 18.00 -3.22
CA ARG A 83 5.60 19.36 -3.76
C ARG A 83 5.87 20.41 -2.69
N LYS A 84 5.37 20.21 -1.47
CA LYS A 84 5.59 21.14 -0.36
C LYS A 84 7.08 21.25 -0.02
N ASP A 85 7.78 20.13 -0.03
CA ASP A 85 9.19 20.08 0.35
C ASP A 85 10.12 20.41 -0.83
N ASP A 86 9.76 20.00 -2.05
CA ASP A 86 10.52 20.25 -3.27
C ASP A 86 9.60 20.41 -4.50
N PRO A 87 9.09 21.62 -4.76
CA PRO A 87 8.21 21.86 -5.90
C PRO A 87 8.92 21.67 -7.25
N ALA A 88 10.25 21.83 -7.30
CA ALA A 88 11.00 21.72 -8.55
C ALA A 88 10.92 20.30 -9.12
N CYS A 89 11.00 19.26 -8.27
CA CYS A 89 10.88 17.88 -8.75
C CYS A 89 9.47 17.55 -9.26
N VAL A 90 8.44 18.27 -8.81
CA VAL A 90 7.04 18.04 -9.25
C VAL A 90 6.69 18.86 -10.49
N ASP A 91 7.15 20.11 -10.58
CA ASP A 91 6.64 21.10 -11.54
C ASP A 91 7.61 21.47 -12.67
N ASN A 92 8.92 21.26 -12.52
CA ASN A 92 9.86 21.57 -13.59
C ASN A 92 9.83 20.50 -14.70
N HIS A 93 9.22 20.79 -15.85
CA HIS A 93 9.13 19.86 -16.97
C HIS A 93 10.45 19.53 -17.67
N LYS A 94 11.51 20.33 -17.43
CA LYS A 94 12.83 20.15 -18.07
C LYS A 94 13.82 19.34 -17.21
N MET A 95 13.41 18.94 -16.00
CA MET A 95 14.25 18.13 -15.11
C MET A 95 14.46 16.74 -15.70
N ASP A 96 15.70 16.26 -15.63
CA ASP A 96 16.08 14.90 -16.01
C ASP A 96 15.27 13.86 -15.21
N THR A 97 14.89 12.77 -15.88
CA THR A 97 14.05 11.70 -15.32
C THR A 97 14.65 11.08 -14.06
N LEU A 98 15.94 10.72 -14.08
CA LEU A 98 16.59 10.09 -12.94
C LEU A 98 16.72 11.06 -11.77
N GLN A 99 17.11 12.30 -12.06
CA GLN A 99 17.17 13.36 -11.06
C GLN A 99 15.80 13.61 -10.41
N ARG A 100 14.73 13.64 -11.21
CA ARG A 100 13.37 13.84 -10.71
C ARG A 100 12.93 12.72 -9.79
N LEU A 101 13.12 11.47 -10.24
CA LEU A 101 12.71 10.29 -9.50
C LEU A 101 13.45 10.16 -8.18
N ASP A 102 14.75 10.45 -8.14
CA ASP A 102 15.51 10.45 -6.89
C ASP A 102 14.94 11.46 -5.89
N ARG A 103 14.75 12.71 -6.31
CA ARG A 103 14.21 13.77 -5.44
C ARG A 103 12.80 13.44 -4.94
N MET A 104 11.90 13.01 -5.83
CA MET A 104 10.55 12.57 -5.46
C MET A 104 10.59 11.40 -4.46
N PHE A 105 11.53 10.47 -4.64
CA PHE A 105 11.68 9.34 -3.74
C PHE A 105 12.14 9.77 -2.35
N GLN A 106 13.16 10.64 -2.24
CA GLN A 106 13.64 11.15 -0.95
C GLN A 106 12.51 11.83 -0.16
N HIS A 107 11.71 12.68 -0.83
CA HIS A 107 10.59 13.37 -0.20
C HIS A 107 9.34 12.50 0.04
N SER A 108 9.34 11.24 -0.42
CA SER A 108 8.28 10.26 -0.15
C SER A 108 8.75 9.04 0.65
N LEU A 109 10.00 9.02 1.13
CA LEU A 109 10.61 7.85 1.74
C LEU A 109 9.81 7.30 2.94
N VAL A 110 9.28 8.18 3.78
CA VAL A 110 8.47 7.77 4.94
C VAL A 110 7.19 7.08 4.50
N SER A 111 6.45 7.69 3.57
CA SER A 111 5.23 7.11 2.99
C SER A 111 5.51 5.76 2.31
N ASN A 112 6.58 5.67 1.52
CA ASN A 112 6.99 4.43 0.87
C ASN A 112 7.31 3.33 1.89
N ARG A 113 7.99 3.66 3.00
CA ARG A 113 8.29 2.71 4.08
C ARG A 113 7.02 2.21 4.78
N ILE A 114 6.08 3.11 5.08
CA ILE A 114 4.80 2.74 5.71
C ILE A 114 4.00 1.83 4.78
N THR A 115 3.83 2.21 3.51
CA THR A 115 3.11 1.39 2.53
C THR A 115 3.77 0.03 2.37
N THR A 116 5.09 -0.03 2.29
CA THR A 116 5.80 -1.30 2.16
C THR A 116 5.60 -2.19 3.39
N PHE A 117 5.71 -1.62 4.60
CA PHE A 117 5.43 -2.35 5.84
C PHE A 117 4.02 -2.95 5.81
N VAL A 118 3.01 -2.17 5.43
CA VAL A 118 1.63 -2.64 5.41
C VAL A 118 1.39 -3.69 4.31
N MET A 119 2.00 -3.56 3.13
CA MET A 119 1.93 -4.58 2.10
C MET A 119 2.58 -5.90 2.54
N GLU A 120 3.74 -5.85 3.21
CA GLU A 120 4.38 -7.05 3.76
C GLU A 120 3.56 -7.70 4.88
N MET A 121 2.96 -6.88 5.75
CA MET A 121 2.00 -7.37 6.75
C MET A 121 0.85 -8.13 6.07
N ALA A 122 0.30 -7.56 4.99
CA ALA A 122 -0.78 -8.19 4.26
C ALA A 122 -0.35 -9.53 3.63
N LYS A 123 0.82 -9.61 3.00
CA LYS A 123 1.33 -10.87 2.43
C LYS A 123 1.48 -11.96 3.49
N VAL A 124 2.04 -11.63 4.66
CA VAL A 124 2.35 -12.61 5.71
C VAL A 124 1.12 -13.04 6.50
N PHE A 125 0.20 -12.12 6.79
CA PHE A 125 -0.90 -12.37 7.71
C PHE A 125 -2.27 -12.46 7.03
N CYS A 126 -2.34 -12.18 5.73
CA CYS A 126 -3.58 -12.12 4.95
C CYS A 126 -3.77 -13.25 3.93
N THR A 127 -3.16 -14.41 4.22
CA THR A 127 -3.43 -15.71 3.56
C THR A 127 -4.29 -16.63 4.46
N PRO A 128 -5.63 -16.51 4.42
CA PRO A 128 -6.51 -17.55 4.94
C PRO A 128 -6.50 -18.81 4.06
N PRO A 129 -6.80 -19.99 4.61
CA PRO A 129 -7.08 -20.29 6.02
C PRO A 129 -5.81 -20.48 6.87
N THR A 130 -4.64 -20.57 6.23
CA THR A 130 -3.37 -21.03 6.84
C THR A 130 -2.93 -20.17 8.02
N PHE A 131 -3.10 -18.84 7.95
CA PHE A 131 -2.70 -17.96 9.04
C PHE A 131 -3.42 -18.23 10.37
N CYS A 132 -4.76 -18.36 10.35
CA CYS A 132 -5.52 -18.56 11.58
C CYS A 132 -5.19 -19.92 12.21
N ALA A 133 -5.16 -20.98 11.40
CA ALA A 133 -4.81 -22.33 11.85
C ALA A 133 -3.38 -22.40 12.42
N ASN A 134 -2.42 -21.71 11.81
CA ASN A 134 -1.05 -21.62 12.34
C ASN A 134 -1.00 -20.92 13.69
N MET A 135 -1.83 -19.89 13.90
CA MET A 135 -1.95 -19.26 15.21
C MET A 135 -2.63 -20.18 16.23
N ASP A 136 -3.67 -20.93 15.84
CA ASP A 136 -4.35 -21.89 16.71
C ASP A 136 -3.40 -22.95 17.25
N ALA A 137 -2.57 -23.50 16.36
CA ALA A 137 -1.53 -24.48 16.71
C ALA A 137 -0.46 -23.90 17.67
N CYS A 138 -0.42 -22.58 17.83
CA CYS A 138 0.52 -21.84 18.68
C CYS A 138 -0.20 -21.05 19.78
N TYR A 139 -1.35 -21.54 20.28
CA TYR A 139 -2.12 -20.93 21.38
C TYR A 139 -2.50 -19.45 21.13
N GLY A 140 -2.83 -19.11 19.87
CA GLY A 140 -3.18 -17.76 19.46
C GLY A 140 -1.98 -16.84 19.24
N LEU A 141 -0.75 -17.36 19.21
CA LEU A 141 0.46 -16.61 18.85
C LEU A 141 0.88 -16.90 17.41
N PRO A 142 1.38 -15.91 16.66
CA PRO A 142 2.01 -16.18 15.38
C PRO A 142 3.29 -17.03 15.57
N PRO A 143 3.54 -18.06 14.73
CA PRO A 143 4.76 -18.86 14.83
C PRO A 143 6.04 -18.02 14.83
N ALA A 144 7.02 -18.39 15.66
CA ALA A 144 8.24 -17.59 15.86
C ALA A 144 9.04 -17.38 14.56
N ASN A 145 9.12 -18.41 13.71
CA ASN A 145 9.76 -18.33 12.40
C ASN A 145 9.06 -17.34 11.45
N VAL A 146 7.72 -17.26 11.50
CA VAL A 146 6.92 -16.31 10.70
C VAL A 146 7.20 -14.88 11.18
N VAL A 147 7.23 -14.65 12.49
CA VAL A 147 7.54 -13.34 13.07
C VAL A 147 8.97 -12.92 12.77
N GLY A 148 9.95 -13.80 12.96
CA GLY A 148 11.35 -13.54 12.66
C GLY A 148 11.56 -13.20 11.18
N GLY A 149 11.03 -14.03 10.27
CA GLY A 149 11.11 -13.78 8.84
C GLY A 149 10.38 -12.50 8.40
N PHE A 150 9.29 -12.11 9.05
CA PHE A 150 8.65 -10.82 8.82
C PHE A 150 9.54 -9.65 9.29
N GLN A 151 10.08 -9.72 10.50
CA GLN A 151 10.96 -8.68 11.05
C GLN A 151 12.22 -8.49 10.18
N ASP A 152 12.82 -9.57 9.69
CA ASP A 152 14.01 -9.49 8.85
C ASP A 152 13.71 -8.93 7.46
N ARG A 153 12.53 -9.22 6.88
CA ARG A 153 12.04 -8.56 5.67
C ARG A 153 11.86 -7.06 5.89
N VAL A 154 11.21 -6.64 6.98
CA VAL A 154 11.02 -5.22 7.30
C VAL A 154 12.36 -4.50 7.51
N LYS A 155 13.32 -5.11 8.23
CA LYS A 155 14.68 -4.55 8.39
C LYS A 155 15.38 -4.38 7.04
N THR A 156 15.31 -5.41 6.20
CA THR A 156 15.92 -5.41 4.85
C THR A 156 15.35 -4.29 4.00
N ILE A 157 14.02 -4.14 3.99
CA ILE A 157 13.35 -3.06 3.27
C ILE A 157 13.76 -1.71 3.84
N LYS A 158 13.71 -1.51 5.17
CA LYS A 158 14.09 -0.23 5.78
C LYS A 158 15.53 0.19 5.42
N ALA A 159 16.45 -0.78 5.36
CA ALA A 159 17.86 -0.56 5.05
C ALA A 159 18.15 -0.38 3.55
N LYS A 160 17.43 -1.08 2.67
CA LYS A 160 17.72 -1.14 1.22
C LYS A 160 16.77 -0.31 0.36
N LEU A 161 15.68 0.22 0.91
CA LEU A 161 14.71 1.05 0.19
C LEU A 161 15.32 2.44 -0.06
N VAL A 162 16.11 2.55 -1.13
CA VAL A 162 16.91 3.74 -1.47
C VAL A 162 16.47 4.43 -2.75
N ASN A 163 15.66 3.78 -3.59
CA ASN A 163 15.11 4.35 -4.82
C ASN A 163 13.82 3.61 -5.26
N TYR A 164 13.18 4.10 -6.32
CA TYR A 164 11.96 3.50 -6.87
C TYR A 164 12.17 2.11 -7.48
N ASP A 165 13.35 1.79 -8.01
CA ASP A 165 13.62 0.45 -8.57
C ASP A 165 13.54 -0.63 -7.49
N VAL A 166 14.18 -0.40 -6.33
CA VAL A 166 14.07 -1.32 -5.19
C VAL A 166 12.62 -1.40 -4.69
N LEU A 167 11.90 -0.26 -4.68
CA LEU A 167 10.50 -0.20 -4.26
C LEU A 167 9.59 -1.04 -5.16
N VAL A 168 9.70 -0.87 -6.48
CA VAL A 168 8.91 -1.57 -7.50
C VAL A 168 9.10 -3.08 -7.40
N ARG A 169 10.35 -3.54 -7.21
CA ARG A 169 10.65 -4.96 -6.99
C ARG A 169 10.05 -5.47 -5.67
N GLY A 170 10.18 -4.71 -4.59
CA GLY A 170 9.60 -5.06 -3.28
C GLY A 170 8.06 -5.18 -3.33
N TRP A 171 7.42 -4.37 -4.17
CA TRP A 171 5.98 -4.42 -4.40
C TRP A 171 5.54 -5.39 -5.49
N ASN A 172 6.47 -6.13 -6.09
CA ASN A 172 6.21 -7.08 -7.19
C ASN A 172 5.50 -6.42 -8.39
N LEU A 173 5.96 -5.24 -8.79
CA LEU A 173 5.40 -4.43 -9.89
C LEU A 173 6.33 -4.32 -11.10
N GLN A 174 7.44 -5.07 -11.13
CA GLN A 174 8.43 -5.07 -12.21
C GLN A 174 7.88 -5.56 -13.57
N SER A 175 6.72 -6.23 -13.58
CA SER A 175 6.02 -6.57 -14.83
C SER A 175 5.29 -5.37 -15.46
N VAL A 176 5.00 -4.34 -14.66
CA VAL A 176 4.20 -3.16 -15.03
C VAL A 176 5.07 -1.91 -15.14
N ILE A 177 6.08 -1.78 -14.27
CA ILE A 177 7.03 -0.66 -14.24
C ILE A 177 8.42 -1.23 -14.48
N LYS A 178 8.88 -1.15 -15.73
CA LYS A 178 10.08 -1.83 -16.25
C LYS A 178 11.26 -0.88 -16.42
N SER A 179 11.02 0.43 -16.42
CA SER A 179 12.06 1.44 -16.64
C SER A 179 11.84 2.71 -15.81
N PRO A 180 12.89 3.54 -15.65
CA PRO A 180 12.74 4.88 -15.07
C PRO A 180 11.68 5.73 -15.79
N ASP A 181 11.63 5.71 -17.12
CA ASP A 181 10.64 6.47 -17.89
C ASP A 181 9.20 6.01 -17.60
N GLU A 182 8.98 4.71 -17.40
CA GLU A 182 7.69 4.17 -16.95
C GLU A 182 7.34 4.62 -15.54
N MET A 183 8.32 4.60 -14.64
CA MET A 183 8.14 5.09 -13.27
C MET A 183 7.81 6.58 -13.24
N GLU A 184 8.49 7.40 -14.03
CA GLU A 184 8.19 8.83 -14.15
C GLU A 184 6.79 9.05 -14.70
N ARG A 185 6.38 8.31 -15.74
CA ARG A 185 5.00 8.35 -16.24
C ARG A 185 3.98 8.03 -15.14
N VAL A 186 4.24 7.02 -14.31
CA VAL A 186 3.38 6.69 -13.16
C VAL A 186 3.32 7.84 -12.15
N MET A 187 4.44 8.47 -11.82
CA MET A 187 4.48 9.61 -10.89
C MET A 187 3.79 10.86 -11.47
N MET A 188 3.92 11.11 -12.77
CA MET A 188 3.22 12.20 -13.45
C MET A 188 1.72 11.97 -13.51
N GLU A 189 1.27 10.72 -13.69
CA GLU A 189 -0.15 10.40 -13.60
C GLU A 189 -0.67 10.52 -12.15
N ALA A 190 0.13 10.11 -11.17
CA ALA A 190 -0.17 10.34 -9.75
C ALA A 190 -0.31 11.84 -9.43
N LYS A 191 0.51 12.72 -10.03
CA LYS A 191 0.36 14.18 -9.95
C LYS A 191 -0.99 14.65 -10.48
N LYS A 192 -1.40 14.20 -11.67
CA LYS A 192 -2.71 14.55 -12.25
C LYS A 192 -3.86 14.05 -11.38
N GLN A 193 -3.76 12.80 -10.90
CA GLN A 193 -4.76 12.21 -10.01
C GLN A 193 -4.87 12.98 -8.68
N SER A 194 -3.74 13.36 -8.11
CA SER A 194 -3.68 14.16 -6.89
C SER A 194 -4.40 15.50 -7.04
N ALA A 195 -4.23 16.18 -8.16
CA ALA A 195 -4.95 17.42 -8.47
C ALA A 195 -6.45 17.18 -8.65
N ARG A 196 -6.85 16.17 -9.44
CA ARG A 196 -8.27 15.81 -9.68
C ARG A 196 -9.00 15.42 -8.39
N ALA A 197 -8.33 14.70 -7.49
CA ALA A 197 -8.88 14.26 -6.22
C ALA A 197 -8.86 15.34 -5.13
N GLY A 198 -8.30 16.53 -5.41
CA GLY A 198 -8.18 17.63 -4.46
C GLY A 198 -7.15 17.38 -3.35
N TYR A 199 -6.24 16.41 -3.53
CA TYR A 199 -5.17 16.16 -2.56
C TYR A 199 -4.11 17.25 -2.58
N ASP A 200 -3.87 17.78 -3.78
CA ASP A 200 -2.84 18.75 -4.12
C ASP A 200 -3.47 20.06 -4.60
N GLY A 201 -4.43 20.55 -3.80
CA GLY A 201 -4.89 21.93 -3.87
C GLY A 201 -3.76 22.86 -3.43
N ARG A 202 -3.47 23.87 -4.26
CA ARG A 202 -2.67 25.01 -3.79
C ARG A 202 -3.42 25.63 -2.61
N PRO A 203 -2.73 26.00 -1.51
CA PRO A 203 -3.36 26.76 -0.44
C PRO A 203 -4.02 28.03 -0.98
#